data_AF-A0A9J6C2T9-F1
#
_entry.id   AF-A0A9J6C2T9-F1
#
_cell.length_a   1.000
_cell.length_b   1.000
_cell.length_c   1.000
_cell.angle_alpha   90.00
_cell.angle_beta   90.00
_cell.angle_gamma   90.00
#
_symmetry.space_group_name_H-M   'P 1'
#
loop_
_entity.id
_entity.type
_entity.pdbx_description
1 polymer ?
#
loop_
_entity_poly.entity_id
_entity_poly.type
_entity_poly.pdbx_seq_one_letter_code
_entity_poly.pdbx_strand_id
1 'polypeptide(L)'
;MMRNKSTIRSDCPEQMEKFNNVCVKTCISEEGIVNSENIKKFKGCVVVKGSLRILQETFDGKNNISGLNLENLEIFSSVKKITGFLEVEAKHESFTNLSSFRNLEIIAGNGLWHEKQKLPNWPSEDKESFTRQFKFYWSASLIINNTSLKFLGLKSLKSLDSGGIVIKNNSNLCYFHHVYWNKFIKSKKQSILIYWNKNFTNCQAENEVCAKECTLNGCWGKGIDQCILSNYKDKSESNFCVTNAILILLLAILFIFALILIFIIFKSQNFLRSLKIVKFENFENEDRIETSN
;
A
#
# COMPACT_ATOMS: atom_id res chain seq x y z
N MET A 1 49.94 30.49 19.30
CA MET A 1 49.34 29.21 19.73
C MET A 1 48.24 28.85 18.72
N MET A 2 48.58 28.10 17.67
CA MET A 2 47.61 27.69 16.65
C MET A 2 46.75 26.56 17.21
N ARG A 3 45.45 26.79 17.36
CA ARG A 3 44.48 25.73 17.69
C ARG A 3 44.23 24.93 16.42
N ASN A 4 44.86 23.76 16.35
CA ASN A 4 44.66 22.75 15.33
C ASN A 4 43.22 22.20 15.47
N LYS A 5 42.27 22.74 14.68
CA LYS A 5 40.96 22.12 14.53
C LYS A 5 41.12 20.94 13.56
N SER A 6 41.21 19.74 14.11
CA SER A 6 41.01 18.51 13.34
C SER A 6 39.58 18.51 12.78
N THR A 7 39.44 18.82 11.50
CA THR A 7 38.20 18.69 10.74
C THR A 7 37.84 17.20 10.70
N ILE A 8 36.85 16.79 11.48
CA ILE A 8 36.31 15.43 11.44
C ILE A 8 35.73 15.23 10.03
N ARG A 9 36.30 14.27 9.30
CA ARG A 9 36.00 13.97 7.89
C ARG A 9 34.52 13.54 7.78
N SER A 10 33.65 14.48 7.45
CA SER A 10 32.19 14.31 7.37
C SER A 10 31.71 13.66 6.08
N ASP A 11 32.61 13.37 5.15
CA ASP A 11 32.27 13.09 3.76
C ASP A 11 32.56 11.63 3.41
N CYS A 12 31.65 11.02 2.67
CA CYS A 12 31.85 9.66 2.19
C CYS A 12 32.99 9.61 1.16
N PRO A 13 33.66 8.44 1.02
CA PRO A 13 34.60 8.22 -0.08
C PRO A 13 33.96 8.46 -1.45
N GLU A 14 34.79 8.61 -2.48
CA GLU A 14 34.34 8.77 -3.85
C GLU A 14 33.40 7.61 -4.27
N GLN A 15 32.37 7.92 -5.08
CA GLN A 15 31.33 6.96 -5.52
C GLN A 15 30.48 6.36 -4.39
N MET A 16 30.47 6.99 -3.22
CA MET A 16 29.58 6.66 -2.10
C MET A 16 28.74 7.86 -1.69
N GLU A 17 27.57 7.60 -1.12
CA GLU A 17 26.72 8.64 -0.53
C GLU A 17 26.17 8.20 0.83
N LYS A 18 25.78 9.18 1.67
CA LYS A 18 25.10 8.87 2.92
C LYS A 18 23.67 8.43 2.66
N PHE A 19 23.34 7.23 3.09
CA PHE A 19 21.97 6.71 3.19
C PHE A 19 21.73 6.27 4.63
N ASN A 20 20.76 6.88 5.32
CA ASN A 20 20.52 6.69 6.75
C ASN A 20 21.80 6.86 7.61
N ASN A 21 22.57 7.92 7.36
CA ASN A 21 23.84 8.25 8.02
C ASN A 21 24.99 7.25 7.80
N VAL A 22 24.84 6.27 6.91
CA VAL A 22 25.89 5.31 6.54
C VAL A 22 26.34 5.58 5.11
N CYS A 23 27.66 5.58 4.88
CA CYS A 23 28.19 5.66 3.52
C CYS A 23 27.91 4.35 2.78
N VAL A 24 27.20 4.43 1.67
CA VAL A 24 26.82 3.28 0.85
C VAL A 24 27.29 3.46 -0.59
N LYS A 25 27.48 2.34 -1.29
CA LYS A 25 27.88 2.36 -2.70
C LYS A 25 26.78 2.97 -3.58
N THR A 26 27.20 3.89 -4.44
CA THR A 26 26.36 4.52 -5.44
C THR A 26 26.79 4.12 -6.85
N CYS A 27 25.82 3.90 -7.75
CA CYS A 27 26.09 3.54 -9.14
C CYS A 27 25.30 4.44 -10.08
N ILE A 28 25.91 4.78 -11.21
CA ILE A 28 25.33 5.70 -12.19
C ILE A 28 24.61 4.90 -13.28
N SER A 29 23.38 5.31 -13.57
CA SER A 29 22.55 4.81 -14.65
C SER A 29 22.29 5.95 -15.64
N GLU A 30 23.08 6.00 -16.72
CA GLU A 30 23.05 7.07 -17.73
C GLU A 30 21.82 6.95 -18.64
N GLU A 31 21.85 5.99 -19.59
CA GLU A 31 20.75 5.76 -20.55
C GLU A 31 19.52 5.06 -19.94
N GLY A 32 19.70 4.49 -18.75
CA GLY A 32 18.65 3.85 -17.95
C GLY A 32 18.29 2.42 -18.37
N ILE A 33 18.49 2.03 -19.62
CA ILE A 33 18.11 0.69 -20.11
C ILE A 33 19.08 -0.37 -19.58
N VAL A 34 18.54 -1.33 -18.83
CA VAL A 34 19.31 -2.45 -18.29
C VAL A 34 19.54 -3.50 -19.37
N ASN A 35 20.77 -3.97 -19.52
CA ASN A 35 21.13 -5.04 -20.47
C ASN A 35 22.26 -5.91 -19.92
N SER A 36 22.64 -6.97 -20.66
CA SER A 36 23.63 -7.95 -20.24
C SER A 36 25.06 -7.39 -20.06
N GLU A 37 25.40 -6.29 -20.75
CA GLU A 37 26.71 -5.63 -20.63
C GLU A 37 26.78 -4.72 -19.41
N ASN A 38 25.73 -3.95 -19.14
CA ASN A 38 25.77 -2.91 -18.12
C ASN A 38 25.34 -3.41 -16.73
N ILE A 39 24.56 -4.48 -16.62
CA ILE A 39 23.92 -4.89 -15.36
C ILE A 39 24.92 -5.14 -14.23
N LYS A 40 26.11 -5.66 -14.55
CA LYS A 40 27.16 -5.99 -13.57
C LYS A 40 27.64 -4.77 -12.77
N LYS A 41 27.50 -3.54 -13.32
CA LYS A 41 27.88 -2.30 -12.63
C LYS A 41 27.07 -2.04 -11.35
N PHE A 42 25.87 -2.61 -11.27
CA PHE A 42 24.96 -2.44 -10.13
C PHE A 42 25.23 -3.44 -8.99
N LYS A 43 26.28 -4.26 -9.07
CA LYS A 43 26.60 -5.24 -8.02
C LYS A 43 26.91 -4.54 -6.70
N GLY A 44 26.14 -4.85 -5.67
CA GLY A 44 26.27 -4.27 -4.33
C GLY A 44 25.86 -2.80 -4.25
N CYS A 45 25.13 -2.31 -5.24
CA CYS A 45 24.68 -0.93 -5.28
C CYS A 45 23.52 -0.70 -4.30
N VAL A 46 23.63 0.31 -3.44
CA VAL A 46 22.53 0.68 -2.55
C VAL A 46 21.73 1.84 -3.14
N VAL A 47 22.41 2.80 -3.77
CA VAL A 47 21.77 3.92 -4.45
C VAL A 47 22.10 3.94 -5.93
N VAL A 48 21.07 3.97 -6.76
CA VAL A 48 21.21 4.19 -8.20
C VAL A 48 20.93 5.66 -8.51
N LYS A 49 21.97 6.35 -8.99
CA LYS A 49 21.87 7.71 -9.53
C LYS A 49 21.41 7.64 -10.98
N GLY A 50 20.21 8.14 -11.25
CA GLY A 50 19.54 8.07 -12.54
C GLY A 50 18.32 7.16 -12.49
N SER A 51 17.89 6.68 -13.65
CA SER A 51 16.70 5.85 -13.81
C SER A 51 17.06 4.42 -14.18
N LEU A 52 16.16 3.48 -13.94
CA LEU A 52 16.28 2.10 -14.42
C LEU A 52 15.09 1.79 -15.32
N ARG A 53 15.36 1.20 -16.48
CA ARG A 53 14.39 0.79 -17.49
C ARG A 53 14.64 -0.68 -17.82
N ILE A 54 13.65 -1.52 -17.56
CA ILE A 54 13.61 -2.91 -17.99
C ILE A 54 12.63 -2.96 -19.16
N LEU A 55 13.17 -2.95 -20.37
CA LEU A 55 12.39 -2.91 -21.61
C LEU A 55 12.44 -4.27 -22.30
N GLN A 56 11.63 -4.47 -23.34
CA GLN A 56 11.65 -5.74 -24.10
C GLN A 56 13.07 -6.12 -24.56
N GLU A 57 13.85 -5.14 -25.02
CA GLU A 57 15.26 -5.31 -25.42
C GLU A 57 16.20 -5.76 -24.29
N THR A 58 15.81 -5.61 -23.01
CA THR A 58 16.56 -6.19 -21.89
C THR A 58 16.59 -7.72 -21.98
N PHE A 59 15.50 -8.35 -22.41
CA PHE A 59 15.38 -9.80 -22.50
C PHE A 59 15.66 -10.33 -23.91
N ASP A 60 15.25 -9.61 -24.95
CA ASP A 60 15.44 -10.05 -26.33
C ASP A 60 16.86 -9.76 -26.84
N GLY A 61 17.56 -8.81 -26.20
CA GLY A 61 18.81 -8.25 -26.70
C GLY A 61 18.58 -7.24 -27.83
N LYS A 62 19.62 -6.45 -28.14
CA LYS A 62 19.59 -5.43 -29.20
C LYS A 62 21.00 -5.00 -29.60
N ASN A 63 21.22 -4.64 -30.86
CA ASN A 63 22.49 -4.10 -31.36
C ASN A 63 23.71 -4.97 -30.97
N ASN A 64 23.63 -6.28 -31.19
CA ASN A 64 24.64 -7.28 -30.80
C ASN A 64 24.81 -7.54 -29.29
N ILE A 65 24.02 -6.89 -28.44
CA ILE A 65 23.93 -7.23 -27.02
C ILE A 65 22.95 -8.38 -26.86
N SER A 66 23.40 -9.48 -26.25
CA SER A 66 22.54 -10.64 -25.99
C SER A 66 21.50 -10.34 -24.91
N GLY A 67 20.37 -11.03 -25.01
CA GLY A 67 19.32 -11.01 -24.00
C GLY A 67 19.83 -11.35 -22.60
N LEU A 68 19.31 -10.65 -21.61
CA LEU A 68 19.65 -10.87 -20.21
C LEU A 68 18.95 -12.12 -19.67
N ASN A 69 19.69 -12.99 -18.97
CA ASN A 69 19.08 -14.05 -18.17
C ASN A 69 18.42 -13.45 -16.92
N LEU A 70 17.19 -13.87 -16.63
CA LEU A 70 16.37 -13.37 -15.53
C LEU A 70 17.08 -13.40 -14.16
N GLU A 71 17.87 -14.44 -13.88
CA GLU A 71 18.62 -14.56 -12.63
C GLU A 71 19.60 -13.40 -12.40
N ASN A 72 20.07 -12.76 -13.47
CA ASN A 72 20.99 -11.63 -13.37
C ASN A 72 20.33 -10.38 -12.75
N LEU A 73 18.99 -10.26 -12.81
CA LEU A 73 18.26 -9.17 -12.17
C LEU A 73 18.40 -9.19 -10.64
N GLU A 74 18.76 -10.32 -10.04
CA GLU A 74 18.96 -10.44 -8.58
C GLU A 74 20.05 -9.50 -8.05
N ILE A 75 20.91 -8.95 -8.92
CA ILE A 75 21.86 -7.90 -8.58
C ILE A 75 21.22 -6.67 -7.93
N PHE A 76 19.96 -6.38 -8.29
CA PHE A 76 19.20 -5.24 -7.79
C PHE A 76 18.66 -5.45 -6.37
N SER A 77 18.84 -6.64 -5.80
CA SER A 77 18.41 -6.96 -4.44
C SER A 77 19.05 -6.07 -3.38
N SER A 78 20.23 -5.50 -3.65
CA SER A 78 20.91 -4.56 -2.76
C SER A 78 20.40 -3.12 -2.85
N VAL A 79 19.65 -2.78 -3.91
CA VAL A 79 19.22 -1.42 -4.19
C VAL A 79 18.11 -1.02 -3.23
N LYS A 80 18.29 0.15 -2.59
CA LYS A 80 17.34 0.77 -1.67
C LYS A 80 16.78 2.08 -2.19
N LYS A 81 17.49 2.75 -3.09
CA LYS A 81 17.06 4.04 -3.64
C LYS A 81 17.38 4.15 -5.12
N ILE A 82 16.42 4.64 -5.88
CA ILE A 82 16.60 5.10 -7.26
C ILE A 82 16.33 6.60 -7.27
N THR A 83 17.26 7.42 -7.76
CA THR A 83 17.07 8.88 -7.73
C THR A 83 16.18 9.41 -8.85
N GLY A 84 16.10 8.71 -9.98
CA GLY A 84 15.22 9.02 -11.10
C GLY A 84 13.90 8.24 -11.00
N PHE A 85 13.60 7.47 -12.03
CA PHE A 85 12.40 6.64 -12.15
C PHE A 85 12.73 5.15 -12.38
N LEU A 86 11.76 4.28 -12.11
CA LEU A 86 11.77 2.87 -12.48
C LEU A 86 10.68 2.61 -13.53
N GLU A 87 11.09 2.14 -14.70
CA GLU A 87 10.19 1.75 -15.79
C GLU A 87 10.37 0.27 -16.11
N VAL A 88 9.24 -0.43 -16.22
CA VAL A 88 9.18 -1.83 -16.63
C VAL A 88 8.16 -1.94 -17.74
N GLU A 89 8.66 -2.22 -18.94
CA GLU A 89 7.87 -2.38 -20.16
C GLU A 89 8.42 -3.54 -20.98
N ALA A 90 8.17 -4.75 -20.49
CA ALA A 90 8.71 -5.98 -21.05
C ALA A 90 7.85 -7.19 -20.69
N LYS A 91 7.71 -8.12 -21.64
CA LYS A 91 7.06 -9.42 -21.45
C LYS A 91 8.09 -10.52 -21.57
N HIS A 92 8.09 -11.40 -20.57
CA HIS A 92 8.88 -12.63 -20.55
C HIS A 92 8.15 -13.65 -19.68
N GLU A 93 8.12 -14.91 -20.09
CA GLU A 93 7.34 -15.97 -19.43
C GLU A 93 7.69 -16.10 -17.94
N SER A 94 8.98 -16.11 -17.63
CA SER A 94 9.49 -16.23 -16.26
C SER A 94 9.53 -14.91 -15.49
N PHE A 95 9.40 -13.75 -16.14
CA PHE A 95 9.44 -12.45 -15.47
C PHE A 95 8.06 -12.06 -14.94
N THR A 96 7.74 -12.60 -13.76
CA THR A 96 6.40 -12.54 -13.17
C THR A 96 6.27 -11.57 -12.00
N ASN A 97 7.37 -10.97 -11.52
CA ASN A 97 7.37 -10.02 -10.42
C ASN A 97 8.66 -9.18 -10.38
N LEU A 98 8.72 -8.17 -9.50
CA LEU A 98 9.89 -7.32 -9.28
C LEU A 98 10.59 -7.63 -7.95
N SER A 99 10.61 -8.90 -7.50
CA SER A 99 11.25 -9.27 -6.23
C SER A 99 12.77 -9.08 -6.22
N SER A 100 13.39 -8.90 -7.39
CA SER A 100 14.76 -8.39 -7.50
C SER A 100 14.91 -7.01 -6.86
N PHE A 101 13.84 -6.20 -6.77
CA PHE A 101 13.79 -4.90 -6.10
C PHE A 101 13.12 -4.96 -4.73
N ARG A 102 13.06 -6.13 -4.08
CA ARG A 102 12.39 -6.31 -2.77
C ARG A 102 12.89 -5.38 -1.66
N ASN A 103 14.11 -4.85 -1.77
CA ASN A 103 14.70 -3.92 -0.80
C ASN A 103 14.63 -2.45 -1.23
N LEU A 104 14.03 -2.13 -2.38
CA LEU A 104 13.84 -0.77 -2.86
C LEU A 104 12.90 -0.02 -1.90
N GLU A 105 13.40 1.04 -1.27
CA GLU A 105 12.68 1.84 -0.29
C GLU A 105 12.13 3.13 -0.90
N ILE A 106 12.91 3.78 -1.78
CA ILE A 106 12.61 5.14 -2.27
C ILE A 106 12.86 5.23 -3.77
N ILE A 107 11.89 5.79 -4.48
CA ILE A 107 12.10 6.33 -5.83
C ILE A 107 11.94 7.85 -5.73
N ALA A 108 13.03 8.59 -5.90
CA ALA A 108 13.04 10.02 -5.59
C ALA A 108 12.35 10.86 -6.68
N GLY A 109 12.42 10.45 -7.96
CA GLY A 109 11.79 11.18 -9.05
C GLY A 109 12.46 12.52 -9.41
N ASN A 110 13.78 12.63 -9.22
CA ASN A 110 14.55 13.82 -9.65
C ASN A 110 14.64 13.92 -11.20
N GLY A 111 14.45 12.79 -11.88
CA GLY A 111 14.18 12.71 -13.31
C GLY A 111 12.89 11.90 -13.50
N LEU A 112 12.01 12.36 -14.38
CA LEU A 112 10.68 11.79 -14.57
C LEU A 112 10.56 11.18 -15.97
N TRP A 113 9.81 10.08 -16.04
CA TRP A 113 9.32 9.56 -17.30
C TRP A 113 8.19 10.46 -17.78
N HIS A 114 8.15 10.75 -19.07
CA HIS A 114 7.11 11.58 -19.68
C HIS A 114 6.38 10.79 -20.76
N GLU A 115 5.06 10.66 -20.62
CA GLU A 115 4.24 10.13 -21.70
C GLU A 115 4.13 11.19 -22.80
N LYS A 116 4.78 10.96 -23.95
CA LYS A 116 4.45 11.70 -25.16
C LYS A 116 3.14 11.13 -25.69
N GLN A 117 2.00 11.74 -25.34
CA GLN A 117 0.76 11.43 -26.03
C GLN A 117 0.95 11.71 -27.54
N LYS A 118 0.94 10.66 -28.37
CA LYS A 118 0.66 10.82 -29.80
C LYS A 118 -0.82 11.15 -29.90
N LEU A 119 -1.16 12.43 -30.01
CA LEU A 119 -2.51 12.83 -30.39
C LEU A 119 -2.80 12.21 -31.77
N PRO A 120 -3.90 11.46 -31.97
CA PRO A 120 -4.26 10.97 -33.29
C PRO A 120 -4.52 12.17 -34.21
N ASN A 121 -3.81 12.19 -35.36
CA ASN A 121 -3.96 13.06 -36.53
C ASN A 121 -4.76 14.37 -36.31
N TRP A 122 -4.06 15.46 -36.00
CA TRP A 122 -4.66 16.80 -35.90
C TRP A 122 -4.28 17.67 -37.11
N PRO A 123 -5.24 18.28 -37.82
CA PRO A 123 -4.95 19.19 -38.93
C PRO A 123 -4.31 20.49 -38.42
N SER A 124 -3.24 20.93 -39.07
CA SER A 124 -2.64 22.26 -38.93
C SER A 124 -3.69 23.36 -39.16
N GLU A 125 -3.76 24.42 -38.34
CA GLU A 125 -3.04 25.65 -38.69
C GLU A 125 -2.46 26.48 -37.52
N ASP A 126 -2.70 26.15 -36.26
CA ASP A 126 -2.13 26.92 -35.14
C ASP A 126 -1.50 26.03 -34.06
N LYS A 127 -0.27 25.59 -34.33
CA LYS A 127 0.49 24.70 -33.42
C LYS A 127 0.99 25.40 -32.16
N GLU A 128 1.18 26.71 -32.19
CA GLU A 128 1.93 27.44 -31.15
C GLU A 128 1.04 27.97 -30.00
N SER A 129 -0.21 28.34 -30.30
CA SER A 129 -1.16 28.88 -29.31
C SER A 129 -1.82 27.77 -28.47
N PHE A 130 -2.10 26.60 -29.06
CA PHE A 130 -2.78 25.49 -28.37
C PHE A 130 -1.84 24.62 -27.51
N THR A 131 -0.57 24.43 -27.90
CA THR A 131 0.41 23.65 -27.10
C THR A 131 0.73 24.29 -25.75
N ARG A 132 0.50 25.60 -25.57
CA ARG A 132 0.62 26.26 -24.26
C ARG A 132 -0.54 25.95 -23.31
N GLN A 133 -1.72 25.53 -23.80
CA GLN A 133 -2.94 25.48 -22.99
C GLN A 133 -3.38 24.06 -22.57
N PHE A 134 -3.04 23.01 -23.34
CA PHE A 134 -3.47 21.62 -23.03
C PHE A 134 -2.37 20.57 -23.10
N LYS A 135 -1.20 20.88 -22.52
CA LYS A 135 -0.12 19.90 -22.38
C LYS A 135 -0.32 19.04 -21.12
N PHE A 136 -1.19 18.03 -21.19
CA PHE A 136 -1.32 16.99 -20.16
C PHE A 136 -0.10 16.06 -20.21
N TYR A 137 1.04 16.54 -19.72
CA TYR A 137 2.20 15.70 -19.49
C TYR A 137 2.04 14.95 -18.18
N TRP A 138 1.66 13.70 -18.28
CA TRP A 138 1.81 12.77 -17.18
C TRP A 138 3.31 12.51 -17.01
N SER A 139 3.83 12.94 -15.87
CA SER A 139 5.21 12.72 -15.49
C SER A 139 5.22 11.70 -14.37
N ALA A 140 5.93 10.60 -14.53
CA ALA A 140 5.88 9.45 -13.63
C ALA A 140 7.26 9.06 -13.12
N SER A 141 7.32 8.46 -11.94
CA SER A 141 8.54 7.88 -11.37
C SER A 141 8.47 6.36 -11.18
N LEU A 142 7.27 5.78 -11.21
CA LEU A 142 7.05 4.33 -11.30
C LEU A 142 6.14 4.03 -12.48
N ILE A 143 6.62 3.21 -13.40
CA ILE A 143 5.93 2.87 -14.65
C ILE A 143 5.98 1.36 -14.83
N ILE A 144 4.81 0.72 -14.77
CA ILE A 144 4.61 -0.70 -15.02
C ILE A 144 3.61 -0.82 -16.18
N ASN A 145 4.12 -0.96 -17.39
CA ASN A 145 3.32 -0.93 -18.60
C ASN A 145 3.50 -2.22 -19.41
N ASN A 146 2.41 -2.84 -19.85
CA ASN A 146 2.46 -3.93 -20.83
C ASN A 146 3.40 -5.09 -20.43
N THR A 147 3.32 -5.56 -19.18
CA THR A 147 4.22 -6.58 -18.63
C THR A 147 3.57 -7.98 -18.49
N SER A 148 4.39 -9.00 -18.21
CA SER A 148 3.93 -10.34 -17.80
C SER A 148 3.78 -10.52 -16.28
N LEU A 149 3.90 -9.43 -15.50
CA LEU A 149 3.92 -9.50 -14.04
C LEU A 149 2.57 -10.01 -13.48
N LYS A 150 2.63 -10.90 -12.50
CA LYS A 150 1.50 -11.39 -11.70
C LYS A 150 1.33 -10.59 -10.41
N PHE A 151 2.43 -10.10 -9.84
CA PHE A 151 2.44 -9.24 -8.65
C PHE A 151 3.69 -8.34 -8.68
N LEU A 152 3.72 -7.27 -7.87
CA LEU A 152 4.85 -6.33 -7.90
C LEU A 152 6.02 -6.76 -7.01
N GLY A 153 5.78 -7.25 -5.79
CA GLY A 153 6.84 -7.72 -4.90
C GLY A 153 7.77 -6.63 -4.33
N LEU A 154 7.35 -5.35 -4.37
CA LEU A 154 8.12 -4.19 -3.89
C LEU A 154 8.01 -4.01 -2.35
N LYS A 155 8.27 -5.08 -1.59
CA LYS A 155 7.95 -5.18 -0.15
C LYS A 155 8.50 -4.07 0.74
N SER A 156 9.64 -3.47 0.39
CA SER A 156 10.29 -2.42 1.19
C SER A 156 9.94 -1.01 0.75
N LEU A 157 9.11 -0.82 -0.29
CA LEU A 157 8.81 0.49 -0.85
C LEU A 157 8.10 1.35 0.20
N LYS A 158 8.65 2.56 0.41
CA LYS A 158 8.18 3.54 1.40
C LYS A 158 7.71 4.83 0.75
N SER A 159 8.38 5.30 -0.30
CA SER A 159 7.98 6.53 -0.97
C SER A 159 8.37 6.65 -2.44
N LEU A 160 7.53 7.42 -3.13
CA LEU A 160 7.70 7.96 -4.47
C LEU A 160 7.71 9.48 -4.32
N ASP A 161 8.89 10.06 -4.15
CA ASP A 161 9.00 11.43 -3.63
C ASP A 161 8.55 12.49 -4.64
N SER A 162 8.68 12.20 -5.93
CA SER A 162 8.19 13.02 -7.04
C SER A 162 7.80 12.14 -8.22
N GLY A 163 7.00 12.69 -9.15
CA GLY A 163 6.42 11.91 -10.26
C GLY A 163 5.22 11.06 -9.87
N GLY A 164 4.28 10.90 -10.80
CA GLY A 164 3.14 10.01 -10.65
C GLY A 164 3.48 8.52 -10.73
N ILE A 165 2.43 7.71 -10.62
CA ILE A 165 2.44 6.26 -10.74
C ILE A 165 1.63 5.89 -11.98
N VAL A 166 2.19 5.06 -12.85
CA VAL A 166 1.51 4.53 -14.03
C VAL A 166 1.58 3.00 -14.01
N ILE A 167 0.45 2.33 -13.86
CA ILE A 167 0.35 0.86 -13.89
C ILE A 167 -0.76 0.49 -14.86
N LYS A 168 -0.40 0.08 -16.07
CA LYS A 168 -1.39 -0.17 -17.12
C LYS A 168 -1.03 -1.32 -18.05
N ASN A 169 -2.04 -1.89 -18.70
CA ASN A 169 -1.88 -2.95 -19.70
C ASN A 169 -1.25 -4.25 -19.15
N ASN A 170 -1.41 -4.55 -17.86
CA ASN A 170 -0.86 -5.78 -17.25
C ASN A 170 -1.98 -6.79 -17.00
N SER A 171 -2.28 -7.61 -18.01
CA SER A 171 -3.44 -8.53 -18.01
C SER A 171 -3.38 -9.62 -16.95
N ASN A 172 -2.20 -9.89 -16.39
CA ASN A 172 -1.98 -10.93 -15.37
C ASN A 172 -1.77 -10.36 -13.96
N LEU A 173 -1.67 -9.04 -13.81
CA LEU A 173 -1.26 -8.39 -12.57
C LEU A 173 -2.40 -8.36 -11.54
N CYS A 174 -2.18 -8.99 -10.39
CA CYS A 174 -3.07 -8.96 -9.22
C CYS A 174 -2.46 -8.14 -8.07
N TYR A 175 -3.11 -8.18 -6.90
CA TYR A 175 -2.69 -7.55 -5.62
C TYR A 175 -2.72 -6.01 -5.57
N PHE A 176 -2.55 -5.31 -6.69
CA PHE A 176 -2.55 -3.84 -6.74
C PHE A 176 -3.87 -3.19 -6.28
N HIS A 177 -5.00 -3.91 -6.36
CA HIS A 177 -6.34 -3.41 -6.05
C HIS A 177 -6.50 -2.88 -4.63
N HIS A 178 -5.88 -3.55 -3.65
CA HIS A 178 -5.98 -3.21 -2.23
C HIS A 178 -4.81 -2.36 -1.73
N VAL A 179 -3.88 -2.00 -2.62
CA VAL A 179 -2.76 -1.14 -2.24
C VAL A 179 -3.28 0.29 -2.08
N TYR A 180 -3.11 0.86 -0.89
CA TYR A 180 -3.44 2.27 -0.65
C TYR A 180 -2.34 3.19 -1.24
N TRP A 181 -2.39 3.41 -2.55
CA TRP A 181 -1.34 4.10 -3.32
C TRP A 181 -1.01 5.52 -2.84
N ASN A 182 -2.01 6.24 -2.30
CA ASN A 182 -1.81 7.60 -1.78
C ASN A 182 -0.80 7.68 -0.62
N LYS A 183 -0.54 6.56 0.08
CA LYS A 183 0.46 6.48 1.15
C LYS A 183 1.89 6.70 0.66
N PHE A 184 2.18 6.39 -0.61
CA PHE A 184 3.55 6.41 -1.13
C PHE A 184 3.92 7.75 -1.80
N ILE A 185 2.94 8.52 -2.28
CA ILE A 185 3.18 9.84 -2.87
C ILE A 185 3.38 10.90 -1.79
N LYS A 186 4.18 11.93 -2.07
CA LYS A 186 4.46 13.03 -1.14
C LYS A 186 3.57 14.26 -1.36
N SER A 187 2.96 14.37 -2.53
CA SER A 187 2.15 15.51 -2.93
C SER A 187 0.86 15.07 -3.61
N LYS A 188 -0.26 15.69 -3.24
CA LYS A 188 -1.57 15.48 -3.89
C LYS A 188 -1.59 15.86 -5.38
N LYS A 189 -0.55 16.55 -5.87
CA LYS A 189 -0.38 16.89 -7.29
C LYS A 189 0.17 15.72 -8.11
N GLN A 190 0.73 14.68 -7.48
CA GLN A 190 1.20 13.48 -8.20
C GLN A 190 -0.01 12.68 -8.72
N SER A 191 0.03 12.31 -10.00
CA SER A 191 -1.04 11.54 -10.63
C SER A 191 -0.87 10.04 -10.37
N ILE A 192 -1.95 9.33 -10.07
CA ILE A 192 -1.97 7.86 -9.98
C ILE A 192 -2.90 7.36 -11.10
N LEU A 193 -2.33 6.65 -12.07
CA LEU A 193 -3.04 6.11 -13.23
C LEU A 193 -2.91 4.59 -13.25
N ILE A 194 -4.00 3.89 -12.89
CA ILE A 194 -4.03 2.44 -12.80
C ILE A 194 -5.26 1.91 -13.55
N TYR A 195 -5.05 1.30 -14.70
CA TYR A 195 -6.14 0.89 -15.60
C TYR A 195 -5.70 -0.21 -16.57
N TRP A 196 -6.63 -0.96 -17.14
CA TRP A 196 -6.33 -2.08 -18.05
C TRP A 196 -5.39 -3.14 -17.45
N ASN A 197 -5.59 -3.46 -16.17
CA ASN A 197 -4.94 -4.59 -15.50
C ASN A 197 -5.99 -5.69 -15.22
N LYS A 198 -5.56 -6.85 -14.72
CA LYS A 198 -6.48 -7.93 -14.34
C LYS A 198 -7.51 -7.41 -13.33
N ASN A 199 -8.78 -7.74 -13.52
CA ASN A 199 -9.84 -7.29 -12.61
C ASN A 199 -9.77 -8.04 -11.26
N PHE A 200 -10.35 -7.43 -10.23
CA PHE A 200 -10.32 -8.01 -8.88
C PHE A 200 -11.05 -9.35 -8.80
N THR A 201 -12.20 -9.49 -9.47
CA THR A 201 -13.02 -10.72 -9.45
C THR A 201 -12.24 -11.92 -9.98
N ASN A 202 -11.47 -11.78 -11.08
CA ASN A 202 -10.69 -12.90 -11.61
C ASN A 202 -9.50 -13.21 -10.70
N CYS A 203 -8.84 -12.20 -10.13
CA CYS A 203 -7.80 -12.43 -9.11
C CYS A 203 -8.35 -13.19 -7.90
N GLN A 204 -9.56 -12.86 -7.44
CA GLN A 204 -10.23 -13.54 -6.34
C GLN A 204 -10.59 -14.99 -6.68
N ALA A 205 -11.12 -15.24 -7.88
CA ALA A 205 -11.44 -16.59 -8.36
C ALA A 205 -10.20 -17.50 -8.42
N GLU A 206 -9.03 -16.93 -8.68
CA GLU A 206 -7.75 -17.65 -8.72
C GLU A 206 -7.03 -17.71 -7.36
N ASN A 207 -7.66 -17.19 -6.29
CA ASN A 207 -7.06 -17.08 -4.97
C ASN A 207 -5.73 -16.27 -4.97
N GLU A 208 -5.66 -15.25 -5.83
CA GLU A 208 -4.56 -14.29 -5.94
C GLU A 208 -4.92 -12.99 -5.22
N VAL A 209 -5.15 -13.11 -3.91
CA VAL A 209 -5.55 -12.04 -2.99
C VAL A 209 -4.60 -11.97 -1.79
N CYS A 210 -4.56 -10.81 -1.11
CA CYS A 210 -3.73 -10.62 0.07
C CYS A 210 -4.07 -11.62 1.18
N ALA A 211 -3.07 -11.97 2.00
CA ALA A 211 -3.28 -12.73 3.21
C ALA A 211 -4.26 -11.99 4.14
N LYS A 212 -5.08 -12.74 4.89
CA LYS A 212 -6.15 -12.18 5.74
C LYS A 212 -5.58 -11.35 6.90
N GLU A 213 -4.34 -11.63 7.28
CA GLU A 213 -3.57 -10.98 8.33
C GLU A 213 -2.99 -9.63 7.88
N CYS A 214 -2.99 -9.33 6.57
CA CYS A 214 -2.51 -8.04 6.08
C CYS A 214 -3.43 -6.89 6.53
N THR A 215 -2.81 -5.73 6.78
CA THR A 215 -3.55 -4.50 7.10
C THR A 215 -4.33 -3.96 5.89
N LEU A 216 -5.19 -2.97 6.12
CA LEU A 216 -5.92 -2.25 5.07
C LEU A 216 -5.02 -1.54 4.04
N ASN A 217 -3.70 -1.45 4.28
CA ASN A 217 -2.76 -0.90 3.31
C ASN A 217 -2.51 -1.82 2.11
N GLY A 218 -2.96 -3.07 2.17
CA GLY A 218 -2.79 -4.07 1.11
C GLY A 218 -1.49 -4.87 1.23
N CYS A 219 -1.09 -5.47 0.11
CA CYS A 219 0.08 -6.32 0.01
C CYS A 219 0.71 -6.23 -1.38
N TRP A 220 1.96 -6.65 -1.51
CA TRP A 220 2.71 -6.64 -2.76
C TRP A 220 2.67 -7.96 -3.55
N GLY A 221 2.01 -8.97 -3.00
CA GLY A 221 1.93 -10.34 -3.53
C GLY A 221 1.26 -11.29 -2.54
N LYS A 222 1.39 -12.60 -2.79
CA LYS A 222 0.82 -13.65 -1.95
C LYS A 222 1.61 -13.82 -0.64
N GLY A 223 0.91 -14.11 0.45
CA GLY A 223 1.54 -14.43 1.74
C GLY A 223 1.69 -13.24 2.68
N ILE A 224 1.94 -13.55 3.96
CA ILE A 224 2.04 -12.56 5.04
C ILE A 224 3.32 -11.72 4.97
N ASP A 225 4.37 -12.24 4.32
CA ASP A 225 5.64 -11.55 4.11
C ASP A 225 5.55 -10.44 3.05
N GLN A 226 4.46 -10.42 2.28
CA GLN A 226 4.15 -9.40 1.29
C GLN A 226 3.22 -8.30 1.82
N CYS A 227 2.77 -8.37 3.08
CA CYS A 227 1.92 -7.33 3.65
C CYS A 227 2.63 -5.98 3.68
N ILE A 228 1.91 -4.91 3.30
CA ILE A 228 2.42 -3.55 3.44
C ILE A 228 2.37 -3.17 4.92
N LEU A 229 3.55 -3.06 5.53
CA LEU A 229 3.67 -2.63 6.92
C LEU A 229 3.22 -1.17 7.07
N SER A 230 2.41 -0.91 8.10
CA SER A 230 2.13 0.46 8.55
C SER A 230 3.38 1.03 9.19
N ASN A 231 3.84 2.20 8.75
CA ASN A 231 4.78 2.96 9.58
C ASN A 231 3.99 3.35 10.84
N TYR A 232 4.39 2.83 12.00
CA TYR A 232 3.77 3.07 13.31
C TYR A 232 3.75 4.56 13.74
N LYS A 233 4.17 5.49 12.86
CA LYS A 233 4.14 6.94 13.09
C LYS A 233 2.83 7.63 12.68
N ASP A 234 1.94 6.96 11.96
CA ASP A 234 0.57 7.47 11.72
C ASP A 234 -0.38 6.91 12.77
N LYS A 235 -0.30 7.49 13.97
CA LYS A 235 -1.31 7.32 15.01
C LYS A 235 -2.51 8.23 14.67
N SER A 236 -3.33 7.81 13.71
CA SER A 236 -4.71 8.27 13.63
C SER A 236 -5.58 7.13 13.12
N GLU A 237 -6.40 6.63 14.05
CA GLU A 237 -7.61 5.86 13.83
C GLU A 237 -7.46 4.34 13.67
N SER A 238 -7.24 3.74 14.84
CA SER A 238 -7.87 2.49 15.25
C SER A 238 -9.41 2.57 15.17
N ASN A 239 -10.01 2.68 13.99
CA ASN A 239 -11.46 2.57 13.83
C ASN A 239 -11.95 1.12 13.69
N PHE A 240 -11.07 0.13 13.88
CA PHE A 240 -11.46 -1.29 13.91
C PHE A 240 -11.72 -1.82 15.34
N CYS A 241 -11.43 -1.04 16.39
CA CYS A 241 -11.74 -1.43 17.78
C CYS A 241 -12.89 -0.64 18.42
N VAL A 242 -13.34 0.47 17.84
CA VAL A 242 -14.41 1.28 18.43
C VAL A 242 -15.79 0.67 18.19
N THR A 243 -15.98 -0.04 17.07
CA THR A 243 -17.25 -0.70 16.73
C THR A 243 -17.59 -1.85 17.67
N ASN A 244 -16.61 -2.64 18.10
CA ASN A 244 -16.84 -3.75 19.02
C ASN A 244 -17.07 -3.28 20.46
N ALA A 245 -16.37 -2.24 20.90
CA ALA A 245 -16.58 -1.69 22.24
C ALA A 245 -17.98 -1.06 22.39
N ILE A 246 -18.46 -0.31 21.37
CA ILE A 246 -19.80 0.27 21.39
C ILE A 246 -20.86 -0.82 21.32
N LEU A 247 -20.69 -1.85 20.49
CA LEU A 247 -21.63 -2.96 20.41
C LEU A 247 -21.71 -3.74 21.73
N ILE A 248 -20.57 -4.01 22.38
CA ILE A 248 -20.54 -4.66 23.70
C ILE A 248 -21.21 -3.78 24.76
N LEU A 249 -20.98 -2.46 24.73
CA LEU A 249 -21.61 -1.53 25.66
C LEU A 249 -23.14 -1.48 25.46
N LEU A 250 -23.61 -1.46 24.22
CA LEU A 250 -25.04 -1.49 23.89
C LEU A 250 -25.69 -2.81 24.32
N LEU A 251 -25.03 -3.95 24.08
CA LEU A 251 -25.52 -5.26 24.55
C LEU A 251 -25.56 -5.34 26.08
N ALA A 252 -24.56 -4.78 26.78
CA ALA A 252 -24.54 -4.73 28.24
C ALA A 252 -25.67 -3.84 28.79
N ILE A 253 -25.92 -2.69 28.17
CA ILE A 253 -27.03 -1.80 28.55
C ILE A 253 -28.38 -2.49 28.37
N LEU A 254 -28.61 -3.16 27.22
CA LEU A 254 -29.84 -3.90 26.96
C LEU A 254 -30.06 -5.03 27.98
N PHE A 255 -28.99 -5.73 28.36
CA PHE A 255 -29.05 -6.77 29.39
C PHE A 255 -29.43 -6.21 30.77
N ILE A 256 -28.84 -5.08 31.17
CA ILE A 256 -29.19 -4.41 32.44
C ILE A 256 -30.66 -3.97 32.44
N PHE A 257 -31.15 -3.37 31.35
CA PHE A 257 -32.56 -3.00 31.23
C PHE A 257 -33.50 -4.21 31.33
N ALA A 258 -33.14 -5.34 30.71
CA ALA A 258 -33.91 -6.57 30.81
C ALA A 258 -33.97 -7.09 32.26
N LEU A 259 -32.86 -7.07 32.99
CA LEU A 259 -32.83 -7.46 34.41
C LEU A 259 -33.68 -6.54 35.29
N ILE A 260 -33.65 -5.23 35.04
CA ILE A 260 -34.50 -4.26 35.76
C ILE A 260 -35.98 -4.54 35.50
N LEU A 261 -36.37 -4.78 34.25
CA LEU A 261 -37.75 -5.13 33.91
C LEU A 261 -38.20 -6.42 34.58
N ILE A 262 -37.37 -7.47 34.57
CA ILE A 262 -37.65 -8.72 35.27
C ILE A 262 -37.84 -8.47 36.77
N PHE A 263 -36.97 -7.68 37.39
CA PHE A 263 -37.09 -7.34 38.82
C PHE A 263 -38.38 -6.57 39.13
N ILE A 264 -38.77 -5.60 38.28
CA ILE A 264 -40.04 -4.88 38.42
C ILE A 264 -41.23 -5.82 38.29
N ILE A 265 -41.20 -6.75 37.33
CA ILE A 265 -42.25 -7.76 37.14
C ILE A 265 -42.33 -8.67 38.37
N PHE A 266 -41.20 -9.16 38.89
CA PHE A 266 -41.17 -9.98 40.11
C PHE A 266 -41.67 -9.21 41.34
N LYS A 267 -41.28 -7.94 41.48
CA LYS A 267 -41.77 -7.08 42.56
C LYS A 267 -43.27 -6.82 42.45
N SER A 268 -43.79 -6.62 41.24
CA SER A 268 -45.22 -6.48 40.94
C SER A 268 -45.99 -7.78 41.21
N GLN A 269 -45.47 -8.94 40.79
CA GLN A 269 -46.04 -10.26 41.08
C GLN A 269 -46.08 -10.55 42.58
N ASN A 270 -45.00 -10.22 43.31
CA ASN A 270 -44.94 -10.37 44.76
C ASN A 270 -45.89 -9.38 45.47
N PHE A 271 -46.03 -8.15 44.97
CA PHE A 271 -47.00 -7.17 45.47
C PHE A 271 -48.46 -7.60 45.22
N LEU A 272 -48.74 -8.20 44.05
CA LEU A 272 -50.05 -8.78 43.75
C LEU A 272 -50.34 -10.02 44.60
N ARG A 273 -49.32 -10.84 44.90
CA ARG A 273 -49.44 -11.95 45.86
C ARG A 273 -49.71 -11.44 47.28
N SER A 274 -49.01 -10.41 47.75
CA SER A 274 -49.28 -9.83 49.08
C SER A 274 -50.68 -9.21 49.16
N LEU A 275 -51.17 -8.56 48.09
CA LEU A 275 -52.55 -8.06 48.01
C LEU A 275 -53.59 -9.19 48.01
N LYS A 276 -53.32 -10.34 47.37
CA LYS A 276 -54.20 -11.51 47.44
C LYS A 276 -54.22 -12.15 48.82
N ILE A 277 -53.09 -12.19 49.52
CA ILE A 277 -52.99 -12.68 50.91
C ILE A 277 -53.77 -11.75 51.85
N VAL A 278 -53.59 -10.43 51.75
CA VAL A 278 -54.34 -9.44 52.55
C VAL A 278 -55.85 -9.50 52.27
N LYS A 279 -56.26 -9.78 51.03
CA LYS A 279 -57.69 -10.02 50.71
C LYS A 279 -58.24 -11.33 51.26
N PHE A 280 -57.40 -12.36 51.44
CA PHE A 280 -57.81 -13.63 52.02
C PHE A 280 -57.88 -13.57 53.55
N GLU A 281 -56.95 -12.88 54.22
CA GLU A 281 -57.00 -12.66 55.67
C GLU A 281 -58.18 -11.76 56.10
N ASN A 282 -58.63 -10.84 55.25
CA ASN A 282 -59.82 -10.04 55.51
C ASN A 282 -61.15 -10.79 55.30
N PHE A 283 -61.14 -12.01 54.73
CA PHE A 283 -62.34 -12.83 54.57
C PHE A 283 -62.51 -13.89 55.68
N GLU A 284 -61.47 -14.19 56.47
CA GLU A 284 -61.57 -15.14 57.60
C GLU A 284 -61.90 -14.48 58.95
N ASN A 285 -61.98 -13.15 59.02
CA ASN A 285 -62.27 -12.41 60.24
C ASN A 285 -63.73 -11.90 60.36
N GLU A 286 -64.63 -12.21 59.41
CA GLU A 286 -66.04 -11.81 59.47
C GLU A 286 -67.01 -12.90 59.97
N ASP A 287 -66.55 -14.13 60.27
CA ASP A 287 -67.39 -15.26 60.71
C ASP A 287 -67.25 -15.64 62.21
N ARG A 288 -66.76 -14.73 63.06
CA ARG A 288 -66.77 -14.93 64.52
C ARG A 288 -67.14 -13.62 65.22
N ILE A 289 -68.11 -13.70 66.15
CA ILE A 289 -68.79 -12.62 66.91
C ILE A 289 -70.08 -12.22 66.15
N GLU A 290 -71.31 -12.55 66.57
CA GLU A 290 -71.86 -12.62 67.92
C GLU A 290 -73.14 -13.49 67.96
N THR A 291 -73.12 -14.54 68.78
CA THR A 291 -74.28 -15.13 69.46
C THR A 291 -74.50 -14.36 70.76
N SER A 292 -75.65 -13.71 70.96
CA SER A 292 -76.36 -13.68 72.26
C SER A 292 -77.55 -12.73 72.25
N ASN A 293 -78.71 -13.31 72.63
CA ASN A 293 -79.92 -12.73 73.23
C ASN A 293 -80.73 -11.67 72.46
#